data_AF-A0AAX4HM99-F1
#
_entry.id   AF-A0AAX4HM99-F1
#
_cell.length_a   1.000
_cell.length_b   1.000
_cell.length_c   1.000
_cell.angle_alpha   90.00
_cell.angle_beta   90.00
_cell.angle_gamma   90.00
#
_symmetry.space_group_name_H-M   'P 1'
#
loop_
_entity.id
_entity.type
_entity.pdbx_description
1 polymer ?
#
loop_
_entity_poly.entity_id
_entity_poly.type
_entity_poly.pdbx_seq_one_letter_code
_entity_poly.pdbx_strand_id
1 'polypeptide(L)'
;MQVPVELKIKYLSRRIQDIEKLKVSLDQGDYTLAVKLGHQVKGNAVTFDVPQIAFIGLEIEKAAKKQDKERVKILVEKMESAIANAQSSIHA
;
A
#
# COMPACT_ATOMS: atom_id res chain seq x y z
N MET A 1 22.36 2.25 -2.94
CA MET A 1 22.22 0.86 -3.43
C MET A 1 20.93 0.79 -4.24
N GLN A 2 20.98 0.50 -5.54
CA GLN A 2 19.77 0.31 -6.33
C GLN A 2 19.24 -1.10 -6.09
N VAL A 3 17.95 -1.21 -5.77
CA VAL A 3 17.29 -2.51 -5.63
C VAL A 3 17.05 -3.08 -7.04
N PRO A 4 17.34 -4.37 -7.28
CA PRO A 4 17.02 -5.02 -8.54
C PRO A 4 15.56 -4.82 -8.96
N VAL A 5 15.32 -4.53 -10.24
CA VAL A 5 13.99 -4.25 -10.80
C VAL A 5 13.02 -5.41 -10.53
N GLU A 6 13.48 -6.66 -10.64
CA GLU A 6 12.68 -7.85 -10.34
C GLU A 6 12.13 -7.86 -8.92
N LEU A 7 12.94 -7.41 -7.94
CA LEU A 7 12.50 -7.31 -6.55
C LEU A 7 11.49 -6.19 -6.35
N LYS A 8 11.62 -5.08 -7.09
CA LYS A 8 10.63 -4.00 -7.12
C LYS A 8 9.30 -4.47 -7.71
N ILE A 9 9.32 -5.22 -8.81
CA ILE A 9 8.11 -5.83 -9.40
C ILE A 9 7.44 -6.75 -8.39
N LYS A 10 8.19 -7.69 -7.79
CA LYS A 10 7.67 -8.61 -6.78
C LYS A 10 7.08 -7.88 -5.58
N TYR A 11 7.72 -6.80 -5.14
CA TYR A 11 7.20 -5.94 -4.08
C TYR A 11 5.84 -5.33 -4.47
N LEU A 12 5.74 -4.69 -5.63
CA LEU A 12 4.49 -4.08 -6.10
C LEU A 12 3.36 -5.10 -6.27
N SER A 13 3.65 -6.27 -6.83
CA SER A 13 2.68 -7.37 -6.97
C SER A 13 2.21 -7.93 -5.62
N ARG A 14 3.06 -7.91 -4.59
CA ARG A 14 2.61 -8.26 -3.23
C ARG A 14 1.71 -7.18 -2.64
N ARG A 15 2.00 -5.90 -2.90
CA ARG A 15 1.20 -4.77 -2.38
C ARG A 15 -0.21 -4.76 -2.96
N ILE A 16 -0.39 -5.09 -4.24
CA ILE A 16 -1.74 -5.17 -4.82
C ILE A 16 -2.56 -6.30 -4.17
N GLN A 17 -1.97 -7.48 -3.95
CA GLN A 17 -2.63 -8.58 -3.24
C GLN A 17 -3.01 -8.23 -1.79
N ASP A 18 -2.16 -7.49 -1.10
CA ASP A 18 -2.45 -7.02 0.25
C ASP A 18 -3.61 -6.02 0.26
N ILE A 19 -3.75 -5.21 -0.79
CA ILE A 19 -4.86 -4.25 -0.94
C ILE A 19 -6.19 -4.97 -1.22
N GLU A 20 -6.21 -5.99 -2.07
CA GLU A 20 -7.41 -6.79 -2.31
C GLU A 20 -7.93 -7.41 -1.00
N LYS A 21 -7.04 -7.98 -0.20
CA LYS A 21 -7.40 -8.53 1.12
C LYS A 21 -7.91 -7.46 2.08
N LEU A 22 -7.30 -6.28 2.05
CA LEU A 22 -7.70 -5.15 2.88
C LEU A 22 -9.10 -4.66 2.54
N LYS A 23 -9.49 -4.61 1.25
CA LYS A 23 -10.86 -4.24 0.86
C LYS A 23 -11.90 -5.16 1.50
N VAL A 24 -11.65 -6.47 1.48
CA VAL A 24 -12.54 -7.47 2.11
C VAL A 24 -12.62 -7.29 3.63
N SER A 25 -11.49 -7.08 4.31
CA SER A 25 -11.48 -6.91 5.77
C SER A 25 -12.19 -5.62 6.22
N LEU A 26 -12.09 -4.54 5.44
CA LEU A 26 -12.75 -3.27 5.73
C LEU A 26 -14.28 -3.34 5.62
N ASP A 27 -14.80 -4.18 4.74
CA ASP A 27 -16.24 -4.40 4.65
C ASP A 27 -16.78 -5.15 5.88
N GLN A 28 -15.94 -5.96 6.54
CA GLN A 28 -16.22 -6.62 7.82
C GLN A 28 -15.92 -5.73 9.05
N GLY A 29 -15.41 -4.51 8.85
CA GLY A 29 -15.03 -3.61 9.94
C GLY A 29 -13.73 -3.99 10.66
N ASP A 30 -12.91 -4.89 10.08
CA ASP A 30 -11.61 -5.26 10.63
C ASP A 30 -10.49 -4.36 10.07
N TYR A 31 -9.97 -3.50 10.95
CA TYR A 31 -8.88 -2.56 10.66
C TYR A 31 -7.50 -3.13 11.01
N THR A 32 -7.41 -4.31 11.60
CA THR A 32 -6.14 -4.91 12.04
C THR A 32 -5.18 -5.08 10.88
N LEU A 33 -5.70 -5.56 9.75
CA LEU A 33 -4.94 -5.71 8.52
C LEU A 33 -4.47 -4.36 7.97
N ALA A 34 -5.31 -3.32 8.04
CA ALA A 34 -4.99 -1.98 7.57
C ALA A 34 -3.83 -1.36 8.37
N VAL A 35 -3.84 -1.49 9.70
CA VAL A 35 -2.77 -1.00 10.58
C VAL A 35 -1.46 -1.74 10.28
N LYS A 36 -1.51 -3.07 10.20
CA LYS A 36 -0.34 -3.90 9.93
C LYS A 36 0.27 -3.60 8.56
N LEU A 37 -0.58 -3.51 7.53
CA LEU A 37 -0.15 -3.21 6.17
C LEU A 37 0.48 -1.82 6.10
N GLY A 38 -0.21 -0.79 6.60
CA GLY A 38 0.30 0.57 6.59
C GLY A 38 1.66 0.70 7.29
N HIS A 39 1.83 0.02 8.43
CA HIS A 39 3.11 -0.03 9.14
C HIS A 39 4.23 -0.69 8.33
N GLN A 40 3.94 -1.81 7.66
CA GLN A 40 4.93 -2.48 6.82
C GLN A 40 5.29 -1.65 5.60
N VAL A 41 4.30 -1.09 4.92
CA VAL A 41 4.47 -0.33 3.67
C VAL A 41 5.25 0.95 3.90
N LYS A 42 4.92 1.74 4.94
CA LYS A 42 5.67 2.97 5.23
C LYS A 42 7.17 2.70 5.46
N GLY A 43 7.50 1.53 6.01
CA GLY A 43 8.87 1.16 6.35
C GLY A 43 9.67 0.57 5.20
N ASN A 44 9.06 -0.27 4.35
CA ASN A 44 9.79 -0.96 3.29
C ASN A 44 9.65 -0.30 1.90
N ALA A 45 8.65 0.53 1.65
CA ALA A 45 8.45 1.19 0.35
C ALA A 45 9.60 2.11 -0.03
N VAL A 46 10.25 2.75 0.94
CA VAL A 46 11.45 3.59 0.72
C VAL A 46 12.61 2.79 0.14
N THR A 47 12.75 1.51 0.51
CA THR A 47 13.79 0.63 -0.04
C THR A 47 13.63 0.42 -1.55
N PHE A 48 12.39 0.43 -2.05
CA PHE A 48 12.07 0.17 -3.46
C PHE A 48 11.91 1.45 -4.30
N ASP A 49 12.29 2.61 -3.75
CA ASP A 49 12.18 3.92 -4.42
C ASP A 49 10.76 4.20 -4.94
N VAL A 50 9.78 4.05 -4.04
CA VAL A 50 8.36 4.36 -4.27
C VAL A 50 7.81 5.23 -3.13
N PRO A 51 8.30 6.48 -2.97
CA PRO A 51 7.98 7.32 -1.82
C PRO A 51 6.48 7.65 -1.69
N GLN A 52 5.75 7.76 -2.81
CA GLN A 52 4.30 7.95 -2.78
C GLN A 52 3.57 6.77 -2.10
N ILE A 53 4.00 5.53 -2.39
CA ILE A 53 3.45 4.32 -1.76
C ILE A 53 3.77 4.31 -0.26
N ALA A 54 4.98 4.74 0.14
CA ALA A 54 5.34 4.86 1.55
C ALA A 54 4.42 5.84 2.29
N PHE A 55 4.17 7.02 1.68
CA PHE A 55 3.31 8.04 2.25
C PHE A 55 1.86 7.58 2.39
N ILE A 56 1.29 6.96 1.35
CA ILE A 56 -0.08 6.43 1.42
C ILE A 56 -0.19 5.34 2.50
N GLY A 57 0.82 4.47 2.63
CA GLY A 57 0.86 3.44 3.68
C GLY A 57 0.82 4.02 5.09
N LEU A 58 1.56 5.10 5.34
CA LEU A 58 1.50 5.83 6.61
C LEU A 58 0.10 6.38 6.89
N GLU A 59 -0.53 6.98 5.90
CA GLU A 59 -1.87 7.55 6.05
C GLU A 59 -2.94 6.46 6.26
N ILE A 60 -2.80 5.28 5.63
CA ILE A 60 -3.66 4.12 5.87
C ILE A 60 -3.55 3.69 7.34
N GLU A 61 -2.33 3.55 7.87
CA GLU A 61 -2.12 3.17 9.27
C GLU A 61 -2.79 4.17 10.22
N LYS A 62 -2.64 5.48 9.97
CA LYS A 62 -3.25 6.52 10.81
C LYS A 62 -4.77 6.48 10.76
N ALA A 63 -5.35 6.36 9.57
CA ALA A 63 -6.81 6.30 9.40
C ALA A 63 -7.40 5.03 10.02
N ALA A 64 -6.71 3.89 9.86
CA ALA A 64 -7.10 2.62 10.44
C ALA A 64 -7.06 2.61 11.97
N LYS A 65 -6.04 3.23 12.58
CA LYS A 65 -5.97 3.41 14.04
C LYS A 65 -7.12 4.27 14.59
N LYS A 66 -7.67 5.16 13.76
CA LYS A 66 -8.85 5.97 14.08
C LYS A 66 -10.17 5.31 13.67
N GLN A 67 -10.12 4.11 13.07
CA GLN A 67 -11.28 3.39 12.51
C GLN A 67 -12.09 4.23 11.51
N ASP A 68 -11.42 5.14 10.79
CA ASP A 68 -12.03 6.01 9.80
C ASP A 68 -12.21 5.25 8.47
N LYS A 69 -13.33 4.53 8.35
CA LYS A 69 -13.62 3.64 7.20
C LYS A 69 -13.53 4.37 5.87
N GLU A 70 -14.17 5.53 5.75
CA GLU A 70 -14.22 6.30 4.50
C GLU A 70 -12.82 6.75 4.10
N ARG A 71 -12.03 7.25 5.06
CA ARG A 71 -10.66 7.65 4.79
C ARG A 71 -9.79 6.49 4.37
N VAL A 72 -9.92 5.32 5.03
CA VAL A 72 -9.15 4.14 4.63
C VAL A 72 -9.54 3.70 3.22
N LYS A 73 -10.83 3.69 2.85
CA LYS A 73 -11.27 3.35 1.47
C LYS A 73 -10.65 4.27 0.42
N ILE A 74 -10.70 5.59 0.63
CA ILE A 74 -10.08 6.57 -0.27
C ILE A 74 -8.57 6.33 -0.40
N LEU A 75 -7.89 6.03 0.70
CA LEU A 75 -6.44 5.79 0.68
C LEU A 75 -6.07 4.47 0.01
N VAL A 76 -6.92 3.45 0.14
CA VAL A 76 -6.76 2.17 -0.55
C VAL A 76 -6.85 2.36 -2.07
N GLU A 77 -7.85 3.08 -2.57
CA GLU A 77 -7.97 3.38 -4.02
C GLU A 77 -6.76 4.18 -4.54
N LYS A 78 -6.26 5.13 -3.73
CA LYS A 78 -5.03 5.87 -4.05
C LYS A 78 -3.81 4.96 -4.08
N MET A 79 -3.73 3.98 -3.19
CA MET A 79 -2.64 3.01 -3.16
C MET A 79 -2.63 2.16 -4.44
N GLU A 80 -3.79 1.67 -4.88
CA GLU A 80 -3.90 0.88 -6.12
C GLU A 80 -3.43 1.69 -7.33
N SER A 81 -3.90 2.93 -7.43
CA SER A 81 -3.50 3.84 -8.50
C SER A 81 -1.98 4.10 -8.49
N ALA A 82 -1.39 4.30 -7.31
CA ALA A 82 0.05 4.51 -7.18
C ALA A 82 0.86 3.25 -7.55
N ILE A 83 0.38 2.06 -7.19
CA ILE A 83 1.02 0.79 -7.56
C ILE A 83 0.96 0.59 -9.08
N ALA A 84 -0.21 0.80 -9.69
CA ALA A 84 -0.39 0.65 -11.13
C ALA A 84 0.53 1.61 -11.91
N ASN A 85 0.61 2.87 -11.49
CA ASN A 85 1.54 3.84 -12.08
C ASN A 85 3.00 3.39 -11.95
N ALA A 86 3.41 2.93 -10.76
CA ALA A 86 4.77 2.45 -10.53
C ALA A 86 5.12 1.21 -11.36
N GLN A 87 4.15 0.32 -11.64
CA GLN A 87 4.34 -0.84 -12.51
C GLN A 87 4.45 -0.45 -13.99
N SER A 88 3.64 0.50 -14.46
CA SER A 88 3.70 1.02 -15.83
C SER A 88 5.04 1.70 -16.13
N SER A 89 5.59 2.46 -15.18
CA SER A 89 6.90 3.11 -15.34
C SER A 89 8.09 2.15 -15.38
N ILE A 90 7.92 0.87 -15.02
CA ILE A 90 8.98 -0.14 -15.14
C ILE A 90 9.08 -0.69 -16.57
N HIS A 91 7.98 -0.65 -17.33
CA HIS A 91 7.91 -1.16 -18.70
C HIS A 91 8.03 -0.07 -19.78
N ALA A 92 8.15 1.20 -19.37
CA ALA A 92 8.31 2.37 -20.24
C ALA A 92 9.79 2.68 -20.46
#